data_AF-A0A1B8A5U2-F1
#
_entry.id   AF-A0A1B8A5U2-F1
#
_cell.length_a   1.000
_cell.length_b   1.000
_cell.length_c   1.000
_cell.angle_alpha   90.00
_cell.angle_beta   90.00
_cell.angle_gamma   90.00
#
_symmetry.space_group_name_H-M   'P 1'
#
loop_
_entity.id
_entity.type
_entity.pdbx_description
1 polymer ?
#
loop_
_entity_poly.entity_id
_entity_poly.type
_entity_poly.pdbx_seq_one_letter_code
_entity_poly.pdbx_strand_id
1 'polypeptide(L)'
;MTPSIIIPSSSYVSGHLASTSICSDHVDIPNEVSDRWIRLPEALFSSIMAVEPEVNPMHKTSKALSDAWLRDALRMDDKTASIWSRLDIAYMSAISAPNADLETLKLMNDWNGWVFAFDDPFDEGSFANNPIKAAEEIIYTLAILDNIHPVISPDVNPLRHTLQSCWNRFRLRASPALQYR
;
A
#
# COMPACT_ATOMS: atom_id res chain seq x y z
N MET A 1 4.89 61.66 -30.21
CA MET A 1 4.36 61.87 -31.57
C MET A 1 4.13 60.50 -32.19
N THR A 2 2.89 60.25 -32.59
CA THR A 2 2.40 59.03 -33.22
C THR A 2 3.18 58.65 -34.48
N PRO A 3 3.22 57.35 -34.81
CA PRO A 3 3.09 56.95 -36.20
C PRO A 3 1.91 56.00 -36.41
N SER A 4 1.07 56.38 -37.37
CA SER A 4 -0.01 55.58 -37.92
C SER A 4 0.52 54.43 -38.79
N ILE A 5 0.08 53.22 -38.45
CA ILE A 5 -0.50 52.16 -39.29
C ILE A 5 -0.14 52.18 -40.79
N ILE A 6 0.52 51.09 -41.22
CA ILE A 6 0.34 50.48 -42.55
C ILE A 6 0.06 48.98 -42.31
N ILE A 7 -1.15 48.54 -42.66
CA ILE A 7 -1.56 47.13 -42.74
C ILE A 7 -1.46 46.70 -44.21
N PRO A 8 -0.99 45.47 -44.47
CA PRO A 8 -1.65 44.69 -45.51
C PRO A 8 -2.04 43.27 -45.05
N SER A 9 -3.30 42.97 -45.31
CA SER A 9 -3.93 41.70 -45.70
C SER A 9 -3.63 40.41 -44.92
N SER A 10 -4.66 40.02 -44.17
CA SER A 10 -4.99 38.66 -43.71
C SER A 10 -5.02 37.64 -44.85
N SER A 11 -4.36 36.50 -44.65
CA SER A 11 -4.82 35.21 -45.17
C SER A 11 -4.56 34.14 -44.10
N TYR A 12 -5.63 33.75 -43.43
CA TYR A 12 -5.72 32.60 -42.52
C TYR A 12 -5.22 31.33 -43.21
N VAL A 13 -4.29 30.60 -42.58
CA VAL A 13 -4.16 29.14 -42.75
C VAL A 13 -3.96 28.54 -41.36
N SER A 14 -4.96 27.79 -40.92
CA SER A 14 -4.94 27.02 -39.67
C SER A 14 -4.08 25.78 -39.87
N GLY A 15 -3.02 25.64 -39.07
CA GLY A 15 -2.20 24.43 -38.99
C GLY A 15 -2.01 24.07 -37.52
N HIS A 16 -2.77 23.09 -37.04
CA HIS A 16 -2.57 22.50 -35.71
C HIS A 16 -1.24 21.76 -35.66
N LEU A 17 -0.32 22.22 -34.80
CA LEU A 17 0.87 21.49 -34.40
C LEU A 17 0.48 20.42 -33.38
N ALA A 18 0.54 19.15 -33.78
CA ALA A 18 0.32 18.00 -32.90
C ALA A 18 1.50 17.84 -31.94
N SER A 19 1.20 17.79 -30.64
CA SER A 19 2.13 17.47 -29.57
C SER A 19 2.41 15.96 -29.58
N THR A 20 3.65 15.57 -29.89
CA THR A 20 4.09 14.17 -29.84
C THR A 20 4.47 13.78 -28.41
N SER A 21 3.56 13.09 -27.71
CA SER A 21 3.85 12.39 -26.46
C SER A 21 4.44 11.01 -26.77
N ILE A 22 5.72 10.84 -26.47
CA ILE A 22 6.45 9.57 -26.59
C ILE A 22 6.10 8.72 -25.37
N CYS A 23 5.07 7.89 -25.49
CA CYS A 23 4.84 6.67 -24.69
C CYS A 23 3.66 5.94 -25.33
N SER A 24 3.93 5.14 -26.37
CA SER A 24 2.96 4.23 -26.95
C SER A 24 3.65 2.90 -27.19
N ASP A 25 3.88 2.18 -26.10
CA ASP A 25 3.96 0.72 -26.18
C ASP A 25 2.51 0.24 -26.24
N HIS A 26 2.06 -0.05 -27.46
CA HIS A 26 0.77 -0.67 -27.71
C HIS A 26 0.72 -2.02 -27.00
N VAL A 27 -0.07 -2.11 -25.93
CA VAL A 27 -0.57 -3.38 -25.42
C VAL A 27 -1.64 -3.85 -26.40
N ASP A 28 -1.42 -4.97 -27.07
CA ASP A 28 -2.46 -5.65 -27.86
C ASP A 28 -3.57 -6.09 -26.90
N ILE A 29 -4.61 -5.26 -26.78
CA ILE A 29 -5.82 -5.60 -26.04
C ILE A 29 -6.62 -6.57 -26.92
N PRO A 30 -6.87 -7.81 -26.46
CA PRO A 30 -7.71 -8.74 -27.20
C PRO A 30 -9.09 -8.12 -27.43
N ASN A 31 -9.54 -8.11 -28.69
CA ASN A 31 -10.90 -7.70 -29.02
C ASN A 31 -11.91 -8.62 -28.29
N GLU A 32 -12.76 -7.99 -27.48
CA GLU A 32 -13.92 -8.55 -26.78
C GLU A 32 -13.64 -9.40 -25.53
N VAL A 33 -13.13 -8.76 -24.48
CA VAL A 33 -13.67 -9.03 -23.14
C VAL A 33 -14.95 -8.21 -23.03
N SER A 34 -16.11 -8.87 -22.83
CA SER A 34 -17.35 -8.18 -22.51
C SER A 34 -17.15 -7.47 -21.17
N ASP A 35 -16.70 -6.23 -21.23
CA ASP A 35 -16.48 -5.31 -20.12
C ASP A 35 -17.81 -5.05 -19.38
N ARG A 36 -18.15 -5.97 -18.47
CA ARG A 36 -19.31 -5.84 -17.59
C ARG A 36 -18.92 -4.94 -16.43
N TRP A 37 -19.20 -3.66 -16.57
CA TRP A 37 -19.05 -2.68 -15.49
C TRP A 37 -20.27 -2.69 -14.57
N ILE A 38 -20.03 -2.62 -13.26
CA ILE A 38 -21.06 -2.34 -12.25
C ILE A 38 -20.88 -0.90 -11.79
N ARG A 39 -21.90 -0.06 -11.98
CA ARG A 39 -21.93 1.28 -11.38
C ARG A 39 -22.46 1.18 -9.96
N LEU A 40 -21.61 1.46 -8.97
CA LEU A 40 -22.03 1.54 -7.57
C LEU A 40 -23.01 2.73 -7.39
N PRO A 41 -24.19 2.54 -6.78
CA PRO A 41 -25.13 3.63 -6.56
C PRO A 41 -24.59 4.67 -5.56
N GLU A 42 -24.53 5.94 -5.98
CA GLU A 42 -24.02 7.07 -5.17
C GLU A 42 -24.75 7.24 -3.83
N ALA A 43 -26.02 6.82 -3.74
CA ALA A 43 -26.86 6.96 -2.55
C ALA A 43 -26.77 5.77 -1.56
N LEU A 44 -26.13 4.66 -1.95
CA LEU A 44 -25.97 3.47 -1.07
C LEU A 44 -24.57 3.35 -0.49
N PHE A 45 -23.57 4.01 -1.07
CA PHE A 45 -22.17 3.93 -0.67
C PHE A 45 -21.63 5.33 -0.38
N SER A 46 -21.47 5.66 0.89
CA SER A 46 -20.55 6.73 1.27
C SER A 46 -19.14 6.14 1.24
N SER A 47 -18.28 6.66 0.37
CA SER A 47 -16.86 6.28 0.35
C SER A 47 -16.26 6.48 1.76
N ILE A 48 -15.29 5.64 2.16
CA ILE A 48 -14.48 5.92 3.36
C ILE A 48 -13.75 7.27 3.25
N MET A 49 -13.58 7.75 2.01
CA MET A 49 -13.01 9.05 1.64
C MET A 49 -14.09 10.12 1.39
N ALA A 50 -15.36 9.87 1.73
CA ALA A 50 -16.43 10.86 1.53
C ALA A 50 -16.28 12.09 2.43
N VAL A 51 -15.52 11.94 3.51
CA VAL A 51 -15.07 13.03 4.39
C VAL A 51 -13.56 13.11 4.24
N GLU A 52 -13.04 14.33 4.10
CA GLU A 52 -11.58 14.56 4.11
C GLU A 52 -11.02 14.06 5.45
N PRO A 53 -10.11 13.08 5.46
CA PRO A 53 -9.63 12.51 6.70
C PRO A 53 -8.63 13.46 7.37
N GLU A 54 -8.61 13.44 8.70
CA GLU A 54 -7.48 14.00 9.45
C GLU A 54 -6.28 13.06 9.27
N VAL A 55 -5.19 13.58 8.73
CA VAL A 55 -3.98 12.79 8.44
C VAL A 55 -2.93 13.07 9.51
N ASN A 56 -2.38 12.01 10.11
CA ASN A 56 -1.28 12.15 11.07
C ASN A 56 -0.10 12.93 10.44
N PRO A 57 0.42 14.00 11.10
CA PRO A 57 1.50 14.83 10.55
C PRO A 57 2.82 14.05 10.35
N MET A 58 2.98 12.91 11.02
CA MET A 58 4.15 12.04 10.91
C MET A 58 4.04 11.01 9.77
N HIS A 59 2.98 11.03 8.95
CA HIS A 59 2.74 10.09 7.85
C HIS A 59 3.99 9.85 7.00
N LYS A 60 4.55 10.90 6.38
CA LYS A 60 5.72 10.79 5.50
C LYS A 60 6.94 10.16 6.18
N THR A 61 7.22 10.57 7.43
CA THR A 61 8.34 10.05 8.20
C THR A 61 8.12 8.58 8.56
N SER A 62 6.93 8.23 9.06
CA SER A 62 6.58 6.85 9.41
C SER A 62 6.58 5.93 8.19
N LYS A 63 6.13 6.42 7.02
CA LYS A 63 6.16 5.70 5.74
C LYS A 63 7.58 5.35 5.35
N ALA A 64 8.48 6.33 5.29
CA ALA A 64 9.86 6.11 4.88
C ALA A 64 10.57 5.08 5.78
N LEU A 65 10.33 5.16 7.10
CA LEU A 65 10.90 4.22 8.08
C LEU A 65 10.32 2.81 7.94
N SER A 66 9.03 2.69 7.64
CA SER A 66 8.37 1.39 7.45
C SER A 66 8.70 0.75 6.12
N ASP A 67 8.69 1.50 5.01
CA ASP A 67 9.04 0.98 3.69
C ASP A 67 10.47 0.43 3.67
N ALA A 68 11.43 1.17 4.25
CA ALA A 68 12.81 0.72 4.35
C ALA A 68 12.92 -0.57 5.18
N TRP A 69 12.26 -0.61 6.34
CA TRP A 69 12.30 -1.78 7.21
C TRP A 69 11.60 -3.00 6.60
N LEU A 70 10.43 -2.83 6.00
CA LEU A 70 9.66 -3.91 5.38
C LEU A 70 10.38 -4.50 4.17
N ARG A 71 11.05 -3.67 3.36
CA ARG A 71 11.90 -4.15 2.25
C ARG A 71 12.92 -5.16 2.76
N ASP A 72 13.61 -4.83 3.85
CA ASP A 72 14.66 -5.69 4.41
C ASP A 72 14.07 -6.91 5.13
N ALA A 73 13.03 -6.71 5.95
CA ALA A 73 12.42 -7.73 6.80
C ALA A 73 11.68 -8.81 6.00
N LEU A 74 11.02 -8.41 4.91
CA LEU A 74 10.30 -9.31 4.00
C LEU A 74 11.14 -9.74 2.80
N ARG A 75 12.42 -9.33 2.73
CA ARG A 75 13.33 -9.67 1.62
C ARG A 75 12.76 -9.30 0.26
N MET A 76 12.16 -8.12 0.15
CA MET A 76 11.56 -7.65 -1.09
C MET A 76 12.63 -7.32 -2.12
N ASP A 77 12.39 -7.72 -3.37
CA ASP A 77 13.13 -7.20 -4.50
C ASP A 77 12.72 -5.76 -4.84
N ASP A 78 13.48 -5.11 -5.72
CA ASP A 78 13.27 -3.69 -6.07
C ASP A 78 11.89 -3.46 -6.71
N LYS A 79 11.40 -4.44 -7.48
CA LYS A 79 10.08 -4.36 -8.12
C LYS A 79 8.97 -4.36 -7.07
N THR A 80 9.02 -5.32 -6.14
CA THR A 80 8.05 -5.47 -5.06
C THR A 80 8.10 -4.26 -4.13
N ALA A 81 9.29 -3.82 -3.73
CA ALA A 81 9.44 -2.61 -2.91
C ALA A 81 8.91 -1.35 -3.61
N SER A 82 9.05 -1.23 -4.93
CA SER A 82 8.50 -0.11 -5.71
C SER A 82 6.96 -0.12 -5.72
N ILE A 83 6.34 -1.29 -5.93
CA ILE A 83 4.88 -1.46 -5.84
C ILE A 83 4.42 -1.11 -4.43
N TRP A 84 5.08 -1.65 -3.41
CA TRP A 84 4.77 -1.43 -2.01
C TRP A 84 4.76 0.04 -1.61
N SER A 85 5.82 0.77 -2.00
CA SER A 85 5.93 2.20 -1.73
C SER A 85 4.79 3.00 -2.37
N ARG A 86 4.24 2.54 -3.50
CA ARG A 86 3.13 3.21 -4.20
C ARG A 86 1.76 2.91 -3.60
N LEU A 87 1.58 1.76 -2.95
CA LEU A 87 0.35 1.42 -2.24
C LEU A 87 0.10 2.36 -1.06
N ASP A 88 1.16 2.94 -0.49
CA ASP A 88 1.12 3.84 0.66
C ASP A 88 0.27 3.31 1.81
N ILE A 89 0.58 2.08 2.24
CA ILE A 89 -0.05 1.43 3.40
C ILE A 89 0.03 2.31 4.67
N ALA A 90 1.09 3.13 4.77
CA ALA A 90 1.25 4.08 5.86
C ALA A 90 0.15 5.16 5.92
N TYR A 91 -0.46 5.49 4.78
CA TYR A 91 -1.58 6.42 4.73
C TYR A 91 -2.80 5.86 5.49
N MET A 92 -3.07 4.56 5.36
CA MET A 92 -4.16 3.90 6.09
C MET A 92 -4.00 4.03 7.61
N SER A 93 -2.78 3.84 8.12
CA SER A 93 -2.50 4.06 9.55
C SER A 93 -2.64 5.53 9.93
N ALA A 94 -2.17 6.45 9.08
CA ALA A 94 -2.16 7.87 9.36
C ALA A 94 -3.57 8.47 9.50
N ILE A 95 -4.53 7.98 8.71
CA ILE A 95 -5.94 8.39 8.82
C ILE A 95 -6.69 7.64 9.94
N SER A 96 -6.24 6.44 10.30
CA SER A 96 -6.84 5.65 11.39
C SER A 96 -6.41 6.15 12.78
N ALA A 97 -5.21 6.71 12.88
CA ALA A 97 -4.62 7.19 14.13
C ALA A 97 -3.95 8.56 13.94
N PRO A 98 -4.73 9.63 13.67
CA PRO A 98 -4.21 10.97 13.36
C PRO A 98 -3.33 11.56 14.47
N ASN A 99 -3.55 11.14 15.72
CA ASN A 99 -2.88 11.65 16.91
C ASN A 99 -1.82 10.70 17.49
N ALA A 100 -1.53 9.57 16.83
CA ALA A 100 -0.52 8.63 17.29
C ALA A 100 0.89 9.23 17.21
N ASP A 101 1.75 8.84 18.17
CA ASP A 101 3.18 9.13 18.07
C ASP A 101 3.84 8.33 16.93
N LEU A 102 5.05 8.74 16.56
CA LEU A 102 5.79 8.16 15.45
C LEU A 102 6.04 6.65 15.63
N GLU A 103 6.35 6.19 16.83
CA GLU A 103 6.66 4.78 17.08
C GLU A 103 5.41 3.91 16.93
N THR A 104 4.28 4.38 17.45
CA THR A 104 2.97 3.73 17.31
C THR A 104 2.55 3.69 15.85
N LEU A 105 2.68 4.81 15.15
CA LEU A 105 2.32 4.89 13.73
C LEU A 105 3.20 3.96 12.88
N LYS A 106 4.51 3.94 13.13
CA LYS A 106 5.43 3.01 12.47
C LYS A 106 5.07 1.55 12.77
N LEU A 107 4.74 1.21 14.01
CA LEU A 107 4.32 -0.14 14.37
C LEU A 107 3.04 -0.56 13.63
N MET A 108 2.05 0.34 13.52
CA MET A 108 0.83 0.09 12.73
C MET A 108 1.17 -0.15 11.26
N ASN A 109 2.03 0.67 10.67
CA ASN A 109 2.47 0.52 9.27
C ASN A 109 3.18 -0.83 9.04
N ASP A 110 4.10 -1.20 9.92
CA ASP A 110 4.85 -2.45 9.84
C ASP A 110 3.92 -3.67 10.00
N TRP A 111 2.95 -3.60 10.90
CA TRP A 111 1.95 -4.65 11.08
C TRP A 111 1.00 -4.75 9.88
N ASN A 112 0.48 -3.63 9.38
CA ASN A 112 -0.34 -3.61 8.17
C ASN A 112 0.43 -4.18 6.97
N GLY A 113 1.71 -3.81 6.85
CA GLY A 113 2.57 -4.36 5.82
C GLY A 113 2.74 -5.88 5.94
N TRP A 114 2.91 -6.39 7.16
CA TRP A 114 2.90 -7.83 7.39
C TRP A 114 1.57 -8.49 7.01
N VAL A 115 0.43 -7.87 7.35
CA VAL A 115 -0.91 -8.41 7.02
C VAL A 115 -1.04 -8.60 5.52
N PHE A 116 -0.73 -7.61 4.69
CA PHE A 116 -0.82 -7.76 3.23
C PHE A 116 0.10 -8.87 2.70
N ALA A 117 1.37 -8.91 3.15
CA ALA A 117 2.28 -9.97 2.73
C ALA A 117 1.84 -11.37 3.19
N PHE A 118 1.15 -11.45 4.33
CA PHE A 118 0.63 -12.71 4.86
C PHE A 118 -0.64 -13.16 4.15
N ASP A 119 -1.52 -12.23 3.75
CA ASP A 119 -2.86 -12.50 3.21
C ASP A 119 -2.84 -12.85 1.71
N ASP A 120 -1.96 -12.22 0.90
CA ASP A 120 -1.90 -12.46 -0.56
C ASP A 120 -1.81 -13.96 -0.93
N PRO A 121 -1.02 -14.81 -0.24
CA PRO A 121 -0.97 -16.24 -0.52
C PRO A 121 -2.27 -17.02 -0.22
N PHE A 122 -3.17 -16.47 0.62
CA PHE A 122 -4.49 -17.03 0.94
C PHE A 122 -5.55 -16.62 -0.09
N ASP A 123 -5.46 -15.42 -0.64
CA ASP A 123 -6.42 -14.97 -1.65
C ASP A 123 -6.05 -15.47 -3.05
N GLU A 124 -4.80 -15.28 -3.47
CA GLU A 124 -4.37 -15.50 -4.85
C GLU A 124 -3.28 -16.59 -4.99
N GLY A 125 -2.79 -17.12 -3.86
CA GLY A 125 -1.62 -17.99 -3.84
C GLY A 125 -1.88 -19.45 -3.50
N SER A 126 -0.83 -20.08 -2.96
CA SER A 126 -0.79 -21.53 -2.75
C SER A 126 -1.73 -22.05 -1.65
N PHE A 127 -2.30 -21.15 -0.84
CA PHE A 127 -3.24 -21.50 0.22
C PHE A 127 -4.70 -21.38 -0.21
N ALA A 128 -5.01 -20.59 -1.25
CA ALA A 128 -6.38 -20.28 -1.69
C ALA A 128 -7.25 -21.52 -1.92
N ASN A 129 -6.66 -22.60 -2.42
CA ASN A 129 -7.35 -23.86 -2.71
C ASN A 129 -6.82 -25.05 -1.88
N ASN A 130 -6.12 -24.79 -0.77
CA ASN A 130 -5.56 -25.83 0.09
C ASN A 130 -5.80 -25.52 1.58
N PRO A 131 -6.98 -25.85 2.11
CA PRO A 131 -7.37 -25.47 3.47
C PRO A 131 -6.51 -26.12 4.56
N ILE A 132 -5.95 -27.31 4.31
CA ILE A 132 -5.06 -27.98 5.28
C ILE A 132 -3.77 -27.18 5.42
N LYS A 133 -3.13 -26.86 4.29
CA LYS A 133 -1.89 -26.08 4.28
C LYS A 133 -2.11 -24.66 4.82
N ALA A 134 -3.25 -24.05 4.52
CA ALA A 134 -3.66 -22.77 5.06
C ALA A 134 -3.78 -22.81 6.59
N ALA A 135 -4.44 -23.84 7.14
CA ALA A 135 -4.59 -24.02 8.57
C ALA A 135 -3.24 -24.22 9.28
N GLU A 136 -2.33 -25.00 8.70
CA GLU A 136 -0.98 -25.17 9.21
C GLU A 136 -0.22 -23.83 9.28
N GLU A 137 -0.29 -23.02 8.22
CA GLU A 137 0.38 -21.72 8.20
C GLU A 137 -0.16 -20.77 9.28
N ILE A 138 -1.49 -20.75 9.49
CA ILE A 138 -2.12 -19.97 10.56
C ILE A 138 -1.64 -20.44 11.93
N ILE A 139 -1.67 -21.75 12.20
CA ILE A 139 -1.25 -22.32 13.50
C ILE A 139 0.20 -21.95 13.80
N TYR A 140 1.11 -22.16 12.85
CA TYR A 140 2.53 -21.84 13.05
C TYR A 140 2.80 -20.35 13.21
N THR A 141 2.04 -19.52 12.51
CA THR A 141 2.16 -18.06 12.60
C THR A 141 1.67 -17.56 13.97
N LEU A 142 0.52 -18.03 14.45
CA LEU A 142 -0.01 -17.63 15.75
C LEU A 142 0.85 -18.12 16.93
N ALA A 143 1.53 -19.26 16.80
CA ALA A 143 2.45 -19.77 17.82
C ALA A 143 3.62 -18.82 18.13
N ILE A 144 3.89 -17.82 17.27
CA ILE A 144 4.94 -16.82 17.47
C ILE A 144 4.52 -15.72 18.45
N LEU A 145 3.21 -15.52 18.62
CA LEU A 145 2.64 -14.49 19.49
C LEU A 145 2.69 -14.90 20.96
N ASP A 146 3.80 -15.51 21.37
CA ASP A 146 4.13 -15.82 22.75
C ASP A 146 5.34 -14.97 23.21
N ASN A 147 5.67 -15.05 24.49
CA ASN A 147 6.76 -14.26 25.07
C ASN A 147 8.10 -15.01 25.15
N ILE A 148 8.16 -16.24 24.66
CA ILE A 148 9.28 -17.19 24.83
C ILE A 148 9.82 -17.75 23.50
N HIS A 149 9.16 -17.47 22.38
CA HIS A 149 9.49 -18.00 21.07
C HIS A 149 10.89 -17.52 20.67
N PRO A 150 11.78 -18.41 20.23
CA PRO A 150 13.11 -18.02 19.76
C PRO A 150 13.04 -17.00 18.64
N VAL A 151 14.04 -16.11 18.57
CA VAL A 151 14.12 -15.11 17.49
C VAL A 151 14.20 -15.83 16.15
N ILE A 152 13.30 -15.47 15.24
CA ILE A 152 13.26 -15.99 13.88
C ILE A 152 14.13 -15.10 13.01
N SER A 153 15.06 -15.70 12.25
CA SER A 153 15.83 -14.95 11.25
C SER A 153 14.96 -14.61 10.03
N PRO A 154 15.06 -13.40 9.46
CA PRO A 154 14.38 -13.06 8.21
C PRO A 154 14.84 -13.94 7.04
N ASP A 155 16.03 -14.54 7.10
CA ASP A 155 16.52 -15.46 6.05
C ASP A 155 15.87 -16.85 6.13
N VAL A 156 15.33 -17.21 7.29
CA VAL A 156 14.63 -18.50 7.50
C VAL A 156 13.16 -18.35 7.19
N ASN A 157 12.51 -17.31 7.72
CA ASN A 157 11.11 -17.02 7.43
C ASN A 157 10.85 -15.51 7.59
N PRO A 158 10.88 -14.75 6.47
CA PRO A 158 10.69 -13.29 6.48
C PRO A 158 9.35 -12.87 7.09
N LEU A 159 8.26 -13.57 6.76
CA LEU A 159 6.91 -13.28 7.27
C LEU A 159 6.83 -13.42 8.79
N ARG A 160 7.27 -14.57 9.30
CA ARG A 160 7.23 -14.86 10.74
C ARG A 160 8.19 -13.98 11.54
N HIS A 161 9.36 -13.65 10.99
CA HIS A 161 10.27 -12.65 11.54
C HIS A 161 9.58 -11.29 11.70
N THR A 162 8.89 -10.85 10.64
CA THR A 162 8.20 -9.55 10.60
C THR A 162 7.09 -9.50 11.66
N LEU A 163 6.26 -10.54 11.77
CA LEU A 163 5.24 -10.64 12.82
C LEU A 163 5.86 -10.63 14.22
N GLN A 164 6.91 -11.41 14.45
CA GLN A 164 7.58 -11.49 15.74
C GLN A 164 8.14 -10.12 16.17
N SER A 165 8.72 -9.37 15.25
CA SER A 165 9.19 -8.01 15.50
C SER A 165 8.04 -7.06 15.88
N CYS A 166 6.91 -7.14 15.17
CA CYS A 166 5.71 -6.37 15.50
C CYS A 166 5.18 -6.72 16.90
N TRP A 167 5.04 -8.01 17.21
CA TRP A 167 4.59 -8.49 18.52
C TRP A 167 5.49 -8.01 19.66
N ASN A 168 6.81 -8.16 19.50
CA ASN A 168 7.79 -7.73 20.50
C ASN A 168 7.76 -6.23 20.77
N ARG A 169 7.48 -5.40 19.76
CA ARG A 169 7.32 -3.94 19.93
C ARG A 169 5.96 -3.57 20.51
N PHE A 170 4.91 -4.26 20.09
CA PHE A 170 3.54 -4.07 20.59
C PHE A 170 3.45 -4.34 22.09
N ARG A 171 3.97 -5.48 22.56
CA ARG A 171 3.88 -5.88 23.97
C ARG A 171 4.58 -4.92 24.95
N LEU A 172 5.58 -4.14 24.48
CA LEU A 172 6.24 -3.12 25.29
C LEU A 172 5.35 -1.92 25.58
N ARG A 173 4.27 -1.75 24.79
CA ARG A 173 3.38 -0.59 24.81
C ARG A 173 1.93 -0.97 25.16
N ALA A 174 1.59 -2.25 25.11
CA ALA A 174 0.26 -2.77 25.39
C ALA A 174 0.18 -3.41 26.78
N SER A 175 -0.94 -3.20 27.48
CA SER A 175 -1.23 -3.95 28.71
C SER A 175 -1.46 -5.44 28.40
N PRO A 176 -1.31 -6.36 29.36
CA PRO A 176 -1.60 -7.78 29.13
C PRO A 176 -3.01 -8.04 28.61
N ALA A 177 -3.99 -7.22 29.02
CA ALA A 177 -5.35 -7.32 28.53
C ALA A 177 -5.48 -6.94 27.04
N LEU A 178 -4.74 -5.93 26.58
CA LEU A 178 -4.68 -5.57 25.15
C LEU A 178 -3.86 -6.58 24.34
N GLN A 179 -2.86 -7.22 24.95
CA GLN A 179 -2.09 -8.29 24.32
C GLN A 179 -2.93 -9.53 24.00
N TYR A 180 -3.99 -9.78 24.78
CA TYR A 180 -4.87 -10.93 24.61
C TYR A 180 -6.04 -10.69 23.62
N ARG A 181 -6.36 -9.43 23.31
CA ARG A 181 -7.50 -9.06 22.44
C ARG A 181 -7.14 -9.16 20.96
#